data_AF-A0A1Z9U295-F1
#
_entry.id   AF-A0A1Z9U295-F1
#
_cell.length_a   1.000
_cell.length_b   1.000
_cell.length_c   1.000
_cell.angle_alpha   90.00
_cell.angle_beta   90.00
_cell.angle_gamma   90.00
#
_symmetry.space_group_name_H-M   'P 1'
#
loop_
_entity.id
_entity.type
_entity.pdbx_description
1 polymer ?
#
loop_
_entity_poly.entity_id
_entity_poly.type
_entity_poly.pdbx_seq_one_letter_code
_entity_poly.pdbx_strand_id
1 'polypeptide(L)'
;MNTDELLAVTPEEMAKSLLARRQLLKQQLPTVIRTLEAEEQNLAPKAKKALEINKNINSKVSDLKEKRNEAQKKANELLKIVKESREKLIQNDGMINLDPSWKKEKMFEEIEDIEKKIQTSALDHKAERKLLDRRKKLIEENDKWLKQRRDLNPEMVTYIDARREMNSLYRLADKSHRNMLDGVEKAQPQHEKQKKIRDELREIRRQLDRARELLSQSDKAVEHWERRLDKGFGELGDGFKDLLSAQRKVAEGGDSSFARKKTSSKKTKKSLNNKKKEEEE
;
A
#
# COMPACT_ATOMS: atom_id res chain seq x y z
N MET A 1 -26.71 -4.07 36.57
CA MET A 1 -26.18 -4.45 37.89
C MET A 1 -25.87 -3.19 38.64
N ASN A 2 -26.51 -3.03 39.80
CA ASN A 2 -26.25 -1.96 40.73
C ASN A 2 -24.94 -2.24 41.50
N THR A 3 -24.26 -1.21 42.02
CA THR A 3 -22.97 -1.37 42.73
C THR A 3 -23.09 -2.23 43.98
N ASP A 4 -24.22 -2.15 44.65
CA ASP A 4 -24.49 -2.90 45.89
C ASP A 4 -24.73 -4.38 45.61
N GLU A 5 -25.31 -4.70 44.44
CA GLU A 5 -25.49 -6.08 43.96
C GLU A 5 -24.14 -6.74 43.66
N LEU A 6 -23.19 -6.00 43.08
CA LEU A 6 -21.84 -6.51 42.78
C LEU A 6 -21.00 -6.79 44.03
N LEU A 7 -21.23 -6.03 45.10
CA LEU A 7 -20.56 -6.20 46.39
C LEU A 7 -21.13 -7.38 47.20
N ALA A 8 -22.39 -7.75 46.95
CA ALA A 8 -23.07 -8.86 47.62
C ALA A 8 -22.75 -10.24 47.02
N VAL A 9 -22.19 -10.30 45.80
CA VAL A 9 -21.87 -11.57 45.13
C VAL A 9 -20.79 -12.32 45.90
N THR A 10 -21.10 -13.56 46.29
CA THR A 10 -20.13 -14.42 46.95
C THR A 10 -19.08 -14.95 45.97
N PRO A 11 -17.83 -15.25 46.42
CA PRO A 11 -16.81 -15.85 45.57
C PRO A 11 -17.26 -17.16 44.90
N GLU A 12 -18.13 -17.93 45.58
CA GLU A 12 -18.72 -19.16 45.05
C GLU A 12 -19.69 -18.90 43.90
N GLU A 13 -20.59 -17.93 44.03
CA GLU A 13 -21.51 -17.54 42.96
C GLU A 13 -20.76 -17.01 41.74
N MET A 14 -19.70 -16.23 41.97
CA MET A 14 -18.83 -15.75 40.90
C MET A 14 -18.15 -16.92 40.19
N ALA A 15 -17.58 -17.87 40.92
CA ALA A 15 -16.94 -19.05 40.34
C ALA A 15 -17.92 -19.94 39.57
N LYS A 16 -19.14 -20.16 40.10
CA LYS A 16 -20.22 -20.89 39.40
C LYS A 16 -20.61 -20.18 38.10
N SER A 17 -20.76 -18.86 38.11
CA SER A 17 -21.08 -18.07 36.91
C SER A 17 -19.97 -18.13 35.85
N LEU A 18 -18.70 -18.08 36.27
CA LEU A 18 -17.53 -18.20 35.39
C LEU A 18 -17.42 -19.59 34.78
N LEU A 19 -17.69 -20.63 35.57
CA LEU A 19 -17.72 -22.01 35.10
C LEU A 19 -18.85 -22.23 34.09
N ALA A 20 -20.07 -21.78 34.39
CA ALA A 20 -21.20 -21.87 33.46
C ALA A 20 -20.90 -21.16 32.13
N ARG A 21 -20.29 -19.97 32.18
CA ARG A 21 -19.84 -19.25 30.98
C ARG A 21 -18.80 -20.04 30.19
N ARG A 22 -17.81 -20.66 30.86
CA ARG A 22 -16.76 -21.45 30.19
C ARG A 22 -17.31 -22.73 29.57
N GLN A 23 -18.26 -23.41 30.22
CA GLN A 23 -18.94 -24.57 29.67
C GLN A 23 -19.78 -24.20 28.43
N LEU A 24 -20.51 -23.08 28.49
CA LEU A 24 -21.25 -22.56 27.33
C LEU A 24 -20.31 -22.20 26.17
N LEU A 25 -19.17 -21.55 26.46
CA LEU A 25 -18.17 -21.26 25.44
C LEU A 25 -17.61 -22.54 24.81
N LYS A 26 -17.28 -23.56 25.61
CA LYS A 26 -16.80 -24.86 25.12
C LYS A 26 -17.81 -25.53 24.19
N GLN A 27 -19.11 -25.40 24.45
CA GLN A 27 -20.16 -25.94 23.57
C GLN A 27 -20.31 -25.15 22.27
N GLN A 28 -20.15 -23.83 22.30
CA GLN A 28 -20.37 -22.95 21.15
C GLN A 28 -19.15 -22.82 20.22
N LEU A 29 -17.93 -22.85 20.77
CA LEU A 29 -16.68 -22.65 20.03
C LEU A 29 -16.50 -23.61 18.84
N PRO A 30 -16.82 -24.91 18.93
CA PRO A 30 -16.72 -25.82 17.78
C PRO A 30 -17.61 -25.40 16.60
N THR A 31 -18.82 -24.91 16.88
CA THR A 31 -19.73 -24.41 15.84
C THR A 31 -19.17 -23.14 15.19
N VAL A 32 -18.64 -22.22 16.00
CA VAL A 32 -17.99 -20.99 15.51
C VAL A 32 -16.75 -21.29 14.67
N ILE A 33 -15.95 -22.29 15.06
CA ILE A 33 -14.79 -22.73 14.26
C ILE A 33 -15.26 -23.27 12.91
N ARG A 34 -16.29 -24.11 12.87
CA ARG A 34 -16.84 -24.63 11.61
C ARG A 34 -17.37 -23.53 10.69
N THR A 35 -18.06 -22.52 11.23
CA THR A 35 -18.53 -21.38 10.43
C THR A 35 -17.37 -20.56 9.87
N LEU A 36 -16.35 -20.28 10.69
CA LEU A 36 -15.15 -19.56 10.26
C LEU A 36 -14.32 -20.35 9.23
N GLU A 37 -14.22 -21.67 9.38
CA GLU A 37 -13.58 -22.56 8.41
C GLU A 37 -14.33 -22.56 7.07
N ALA A 38 -15.66 -22.60 7.10
CA ALA A 38 -16.48 -22.49 5.88
C ALA A 38 -16.32 -21.11 5.21
N GLU A 39 -16.27 -20.03 5.99
CA GLU A 39 -16.00 -18.69 5.48
C GLU A 39 -14.59 -18.58 4.86
N GLU A 40 -13.56 -19.15 5.51
CA GLU A 40 -12.21 -19.21 4.96
C GLU A 40 -12.18 -19.99 3.64
N GLN A 41 -12.81 -21.16 3.57
CA GLN A 41 -12.88 -21.98 2.35
C GLN A 41 -13.57 -21.25 1.20
N ASN A 42 -14.56 -20.40 1.49
CA ASN A 42 -15.25 -19.58 0.51
C ASN A 42 -14.45 -18.34 0.06
N LEU A 43 -13.70 -17.71 0.98
CA LEU A 43 -12.95 -16.48 0.70
C LEU A 43 -11.56 -16.74 0.11
N ALA A 44 -10.89 -17.83 0.50
CA ALA A 44 -9.58 -18.21 -0.01
C ALA A 44 -9.50 -18.27 -1.55
N PRO A 45 -10.42 -18.92 -2.29
CA PRO A 45 -10.37 -18.92 -3.75
C PRO A 45 -10.64 -17.54 -4.34
N LYS A 46 -11.51 -16.72 -3.72
CA LYS A 46 -11.77 -15.34 -4.16
C LYS A 46 -10.53 -14.46 -4.00
N ALA A 47 -9.81 -14.62 -2.89
CA ALA A 47 -8.55 -13.92 -2.63
C ALA A 47 -7.47 -14.30 -3.67
N LYS A 48 -7.33 -15.60 -3.97
CA LYS A 48 -6.41 -16.09 -5.01
C LYS A 48 -6.75 -15.53 -6.39
N LYS A 49 -8.02 -15.57 -6.80
CA LYS A 49 -8.47 -14.99 -8.07
C LYS A 49 -8.19 -13.48 -8.13
N ALA A 50 -8.46 -12.74 -7.05
CA ALA A 50 -8.18 -11.31 -7.00
C ALA A 50 -6.68 -11.00 -7.11
N LEU A 51 -5.82 -11.81 -6.48
CA LEU A 51 -4.37 -11.74 -6.61
C LEU A 51 -3.90 -11.96 -8.05
N GLU A 52 -4.40 -12.99 -8.72
CA GLU A 52 -4.06 -13.32 -10.10
C GLU A 52 -4.49 -12.21 -11.07
N ILE A 53 -5.71 -11.69 -10.90
CA ILE A 53 -6.21 -10.57 -11.71
C ILE A 53 -5.30 -9.34 -11.53
N ASN A 54 -4.93 -9.00 -10.29
CA ASN A 54 -4.06 -7.86 -10.04
C ASN A 54 -2.66 -8.07 -10.64
N LYS A 55 -2.08 -9.27 -10.48
CA LYS A 55 -0.80 -9.62 -11.12
C LYS A 55 -0.86 -9.48 -12.64
N ASN A 56 -1.92 -9.96 -13.27
CA ASN A 56 -2.12 -9.88 -14.72
C ASN A 56 -2.29 -8.44 -15.21
N ILE A 57 -2.88 -7.55 -14.41
CA ILE A 57 -2.98 -6.13 -14.73
C ILE A 57 -1.62 -5.46 -14.58
N ASN A 58 -0.90 -5.77 -13.49
CA ASN A 58 0.43 -5.20 -13.25
C ASN A 58 1.45 -5.64 -14.30
N SER A 59 1.41 -6.91 -14.75
CA SER A 59 2.27 -7.38 -15.84
C SER A 59 1.98 -6.62 -17.14
N LYS A 60 0.71 -6.51 -17.53
CA LYS A 60 0.30 -5.72 -18.71
C LYS A 60 0.76 -4.26 -18.63
N VAL A 61 0.64 -3.63 -17.45
CA VAL A 61 1.11 -2.26 -17.23
C VAL A 61 2.63 -2.18 -17.31
N SER A 62 3.36 -3.19 -16.82
CA SER A 62 4.81 -3.30 -16.96
C SER A 62 5.25 -3.40 -18.43
N ASP A 63 4.63 -4.29 -19.20
CA ASP A 63 4.92 -4.48 -20.63
C ASP A 63 4.68 -3.19 -21.43
N LEU A 64 3.62 -2.44 -21.08
CA LEU A 64 3.34 -1.14 -21.70
C LEU A 64 4.36 -0.07 -21.31
N LYS A 65 4.87 -0.09 -20.08
CA LYS A 65 5.96 0.80 -19.63
C LYS A 65 7.25 0.50 -20.37
N GLU A 66 7.59 -0.77 -20.56
CA GLU A 66 8.77 -1.18 -21.32
C GLU A 66 8.69 -0.71 -22.77
N LYS A 67 7.58 -1.00 -23.46
CA LYS A 67 7.35 -0.53 -24.84
C LYS A 67 7.41 0.99 -24.96
N ARG A 68 6.84 1.72 -24.01
CA ARG A 68 6.92 3.18 -23.95
C ARG A 68 8.36 3.64 -23.80
N ASN A 69 9.11 3.07 -22.85
CA ASN A 69 10.49 3.45 -22.57
C ASN A 69 11.42 3.16 -23.75
N GLU A 70 11.27 2.02 -24.42
CA GLU A 70 12.03 1.68 -25.61
C GLU A 70 11.75 2.65 -26.76
N ALA A 71 10.47 2.96 -27.02
CA ALA A 71 10.09 3.91 -28.05
C ALA A 71 10.60 5.33 -27.74
N GLN A 72 10.53 5.77 -26.47
CA GLN A 72 11.07 7.05 -26.03
C GLN A 72 12.59 7.12 -26.19
N LYS A 73 13.33 6.06 -25.83
CA LYS A 73 14.79 5.99 -26.00
C LYS A 73 15.17 6.15 -27.47
N LYS A 74 14.58 5.36 -28.36
CA LYS A 74 14.83 5.43 -29.80
C LYS A 74 14.45 6.81 -30.37
N ALA A 75 13.35 7.40 -29.92
CA ALA A 75 12.94 8.73 -30.35
C ALA A 75 13.93 9.82 -29.89
N ASN A 76 14.49 9.69 -28.69
CA ASN A 76 15.51 10.62 -28.18
C ASN A 76 16.86 10.49 -28.90
N GLU A 77 17.24 9.27 -29.31
CA GLU A 77 18.41 9.05 -30.17
C GLU A 77 18.22 9.71 -31.55
N LEU A 78 17.08 9.50 -32.18
CA LEU A 78 16.74 10.18 -33.43
C LEU A 78 16.66 11.70 -33.28
N LEU A 79 16.18 12.20 -32.13
CA LEU A 79 16.14 13.64 -31.86
C LEU A 79 17.54 14.26 -31.90
N LYS A 80 18.57 13.56 -31.38
CA LYS A 80 19.97 14.02 -31.48
C LYS A 80 20.43 14.07 -32.94
N ILE A 81 20.19 13.01 -33.70
CA ILE A 81 20.54 12.94 -35.13
C ILE A 81 19.82 14.04 -35.95
N VAL A 82 18.55 14.29 -35.64
CA VAL A 82 17.74 15.36 -36.26
C VAL A 82 18.30 16.75 -35.90
N LYS A 83 18.81 16.96 -34.68
CA LYS A 83 19.50 18.21 -34.29
C LYS A 83 20.83 18.38 -35.04
N GLU A 84 21.66 17.36 -35.08
CA GLU A 84 22.96 17.39 -35.76
C GLU A 84 22.82 17.58 -37.28
N SER A 85 21.88 16.87 -37.92
CA SER A 85 21.58 17.05 -39.35
C SER A 85 21.04 18.45 -39.63
N ARG A 86 20.22 19.02 -38.75
CA ARG A 86 19.78 20.42 -38.84
C ARG A 86 20.97 21.38 -38.77
N GLU A 87 21.89 21.20 -37.82
CA GLU A 87 23.07 22.08 -37.68
C GLU A 87 23.93 22.06 -38.95
N LYS A 88 24.18 20.86 -39.51
CA LYS A 88 24.90 20.70 -40.79
C LYS A 88 24.18 21.40 -41.95
N LEU A 89 22.86 21.31 -41.99
CA LEU A 89 22.05 21.97 -43.02
C LEU A 89 22.02 23.50 -42.88
N ILE A 90 22.11 24.02 -41.66
CA ILE A 90 22.26 25.46 -41.39
C ILE A 90 23.65 25.93 -41.85
N GLN A 91 24.71 25.16 -41.55
CA GLN A 91 26.09 25.51 -41.92
C GLN A 91 26.33 25.50 -43.44
N ASN A 92 25.65 24.62 -44.17
CA ASN A 92 25.78 24.49 -45.62
C ASN A 92 24.90 25.48 -46.41
N ASP A 93 24.23 26.42 -45.75
CA ASP A 93 23.32 27.44 -46.34
C ASP A 93 22.22 26.89 -47.28
N GLY A 94 21.99 25.57 -47.28
CA GLY A 94 20.99 24.88 -48.10
C GLY A 94 19.56 25.08 -47.62
N MET A 95 19.33 25.96 -46.64
CA MET A 95 18.02 26.21 -46.06
C MET A 95 17.39 27.44 -46.70
N ILE A 96 16.90 27.30 -47.94
CA ILE A 96 16.05 28.33 -48.55
C ILE A 96 14.87 28.59 -47.61
N ASN A 97 14.90 29.79 -47.02
CA ASN A 97 14.15 30.16 -45.83
C ASN A 97 12.76 30.67 -46.23
N LEU A 98 11.73 29.83 -46.04
CA LEU A 98 10.33 30.25 -46.21
C LEU A 98 9.46 29.96 -44.98
N ASP A 99 10.03 29.84 -43.77
CA ASP A 99 9.24 30.13 -42.56
C ASP A 99 10.12 30.33 -41.31
N PRO A 100 9.86 31.36 -40.47
CA PRO A 100 10.75 31.86 -39.43
C PRO A 100 11.25 30.79 -38.45
N SER A 101 12.55 30.85 -38.15
CA SER A 101 13.29 29.98 -37.23
C SER A 101 12.63 29.79 -35.85
N TRP A 102 11.97 30.83 -35.32
CA TRP A 102 11.36 30.81 -33.98
C TRP A 102 10.15 29.86 -33.83
N LYS A 103 9.44 29.53 -34.92
CA LYS A 103 8.26 28.62 -34.87
C LYS A 103 8.66 27.14 -34.83
N LYS A 104 9.89 26.82 -35.25
CA LYS A 104 10.44 25.45 -35.28
C LYS A 104 11.21 25.12 -34.00
N GLU A 105 11.91 26.10 -33.45
CA GLU A 105 12.67 26.02 -32.19
C GLU A 105 11.75 25.77 -30.99
N LYS A 106 10.66 26.55 -30.89
CA LYS A 106 9.61 26.34 -29.87
C LYS A 106 9.05 24.91 -29.87
N MET A 107 8.89 24.31 -31.04
CA MET A 107 8.24 22.99 -31.12
C MET A 107 9.11 21.86 -30.54
N PHE A 108 10.44 21.95 -30.67
CA PHE A 108 11.36 20.98 -30.06
C PHE A 108 11.44 21.16 -28.55
N GLU A 109 11.59 22.41 -28.12
CA GLU A 109 11.61 22.78 -26.70
C GLU A 109 10.29 22.37 -26.03
N GLU A 110 9.15 22.57 -26.70
CA GLU A 110 7.84 22.16 -26.20
C GLU A 110 7.70 20.63 -26.09
N ILE A 111 8.22 19.85 -27.05
CA ILE A 111 8.22 18.38 -26.96
C ILE A 111 9.13 17.90 -25.81
N GLU A 112 10.32 18.48 -25.68
CA GLU A 112 11.24 18.17 -24.58
C GLU A 112 10.69 18.60 -23.21
N ASP A 113 10.02 19.73 -23.13
CA ASP A 113 9.38 20.21 -21.91
C ASP A 113 8.19 19.36 -21.51
N ILE A 114 7.39 18.91 -22.48
CA ILE A 114 6.33 17.93 -22.23
C ILE A 114 6.93 16.62 -21.70
N GLU A 115 8.02 16.15 -22.30
CA GLU A 115 8.72 14.94 -21.88
C GLU A 115 9.30 15.09 -20.47
N LYS A 116 9.99 16.19 -20.16
CA LYS A 116 10.50 16.51 -18.82
C LYS A 116 9.36 16.56 -17.81
N LYS A 117 8.24 17.21 -18.12
CA LYS A 117 7.06 17.26 -17.24
C LYS A 117 6.48 15.86 -17.01
N ILE A 118 6.39 15.03 -18.03
CA ILE A 118 5.94 13.64 -17.89
C ILE A 118 6.90 12.82 -17.01
N GLN A 119 8.21 13.05 -17.11
CA GLN A 119 9.21 12.28 -16.37
C GLN A 119 9.41 12.75 -14.92
N THR A 120 9.32 14.05 -14.67
CA THR A 120 9.73 14.66 -13.38
C THR A 120 8.57 15.00 -12.46
N SER A 121 7.39 15.32 -13.01
CA SER A 121 6.24 15.67 -12.19
C SER A 121 5.32 14.46 -11.99
N ALA A 122 5.04 14.16 -10.73
CA ALA A 122 3.99 13.21 -10.33
C ALA A 122 2.61 13.83 -10.61
N LEU A 123 2.25 13.97 -11.88
CA LEU A 123 0.94 14.49 -12.30
C LEU A 123 -0.15 13.43 -12.13
N ASP A 124 -1.37 13.91 -11.90
CA ASP A 124 -2.57 13.09 -12.00
C ASP A 124 -2.74 12.56 -13.44
N HIS A 125 -3.31 11.36 -13.59
CA HIS A 125 -3.50 10.67 -14.87
C HIS A 125 -4.24 11.53 -15.91
N LYS A 126 -5.15 12.39 -15.45
CA LYS A 126 -5.87 13.36 -16.31
C LYS A 126 -4.96 14.44 -16.89
N ALA A 127 -4.00 14.91 -16.11
CA ALA A 127 -3.08 15.95 -16.55
C ALA A 127 -1.99 15.37 -17.47
N GLU A 128 -1.52 14.14 -17.21
CA GLU A 128 -0.68 13.40 -18.17
C GLU A 128 -1.38 13.22 -19.53
N ARG A 129 -2.68 12.86 -19.53
CA ARG A 129 -3.46 12.71 -20.77
C ARG A 129 -3.52 14.01 -21.58
N LYS A 130 -3.70 15.15 -20.91
CA LYS A 130 -3.66 16.48 -21.55
C LYS A 130 -2.30 16.79 -22.16
N LEU A 131 -1.20 16.41 -21.52
CA LEU A 131 0.15 16.59 -22.06
C LEU A 131 0.39 15.71 -23.30
N LEU A 132 -0.08 14.46 -23.28
CA LEU A 132 -0.04 13.57 -24.45
C LEU A 132 -0.87 14.11 -25.61
N ASP A 133 -2.03 14.72 -25.35
CA ASP A 133 -2.84 15.35 -26.40
C ASP A 133 -2.15 16.59 -27.00
N ARG A 134 -1.45 17.39 -26.18
CA ARG A 134 -0.63 18.51 -26.68
C ARG A 134 0.51 18.00 -27.56
N ARG A 135 1.26 16.98 -27.12
CA ARG A 135 2.34 16.37 -27.91
C ARG A 135 1.82 15.84 -29.25
N LYS A 136 0.67 15.15 -29.24
CA LYS A 136 0.05 14.63 -30.46
C LYS A 136 -0.26 15.75 -31.46
N LYS A 137 -0.82 16.88 -31.01
CA LYS A 137 -1.09 18.04 -31.89
C LYS A 137 0.20 18.60 -32.51
N LEU A 138 1.25 18.75 -31.70
CA LEU A 138 2.57 19.21 -32.20
C LEU A 138 3.15 18.26 -33.25
N ILE A 139 3.02 16.94 -33.04
CA ILE A 139 3.46 15.93 -34.03
C ILE A 139 2.64 16.02 -35.32
N GLU A 140 1.33 16.26 -35.24
CA GLU A 140 0.46 16.41 -36.42
C GLU A 140 0.77 17.68 -37.23
N GLU A 141 1.03 18.80 -36.56
CA GLU A 141 1.48 20.04 -37.21
C GLU A 141 2.84 19.84 -37.90
N ASN A 142 3.76 19.13 -37.24
CA ASN A 142 5.06 18.79 -37.80
C ASN A 142 4.96 17.92 -39.06
N ASP A 143 4.12 16.88 -39.05
CA ASP A 143 3.91 16.00 -40.19
C ASP A 143 3.34 16.73 -41.41
N LYS A 144 2.40 17.66 -41.20
CA LYS A 144 1.84 18.50 -42.29
C LYS A 144 2.94 19.34 -42.93
N TRP A 145 3.80 19.92 -42.11
CA TRP A 145 4.92 20.73 -42.55
C TRP A 145 5.99 19.92 -43.30
N LEU A 146 6.33 18.72 -42.82
CA LEU A 146 7.29 17.83 -43.52
C LEU A 146 6.77 17.37 -44.88
N LYS A 147 5.47 17.10 -45.00
CA LYS A 147 4.86 16.74 -46.29
C LYS A 147 5.02 17.86 -47.31
N GLN A 148 4.66 19.08 -46.95
CA GLN A 148 4.79 20.26 -47.81
C GLN A 148 6.24 20.50 -48.27
N ARG A 149 7.24 20.20 -47.42
CA ARG A 149 8.65 20.39 -47.76
C ARG A 149 9.28 19.27 -48.60
N ARG A 150 8.82 18.03 -48.46
CA ARG A 150 9.31 16.92 -49.28
C ARG A 150 9.07 17.20 -50.76
N ASP A 151 7.92 17.80 -51.08
CA ASP A 151 7.54 18.12 -52.45
C ASP A 151 8.39 19.26 -53.05
N LEU A 152 9.07 20.05 -52.19
CA LEU A 152 9.84 21.24 -52.58
C LEU A 152 11.36 21.01 -52.62
N ASN A 153 11.92 20.07 -51.84
CA ASN A 153 13.38 19.91 -51.69
C ASN A 153 13.81 18.44 -51.58
N PRO A 154 14.38 17.84 -52.64
CA PRO A 154 14.85 16.44 -52.65
C PRO A 154 16.14 16.21 -51.83
N GLU A 155 16.98 17.23 -51.63
CA GLU A 155 18.23 17.10 -50.85
C GLU A 155 17.99 16.90 -49.35
N MET A 156 16.76 17.16 -48.88
CA MET A 156 16.36 17.09 -47.47
C MET A 156 15.78 15.73 -47.05
N VAL A 157 15.82 14.72 -47.91
CA VAL A 157 15.14 13.42 -47.70
C VAL A 157 15.63 12.70 -46.43
N THR A 158 16.93 12.69 -46.16
CA THR A 158 17.50 12.02 -44.97
C THR A 158 17.01 12.64 -43.65
N TYR A 159 16.90 13.97 -43.59
CA TYR A 159 16.33 14.69 -42.45
C TYR A 159 14.83 14.39 -42.29
N ILE A 160 14.09 14.37 -43.40
CA ILE A 160 12.64 14.14 -43.39
C ILE A 160 12.33 12.70 -42.95
N ASP A 161 13.10 11.72 -43.41
CA ASP A 161 12.89 10.30 -43.10
C ASP A 161 13.22 10.00 -41.63
N ALA A 162 14.38 10.45 -41.12
CA ALA A 162 14.71 10.36 -39.70
C ALA A 162 13.64 11.04 -38.82
N ARG A 163 13.05 12.13 -39.31
CA ARG A 163 12.00 12.85 -38.60
C ARG A 163 10.66 12.11 -38.59
N ARG A 164 10.28 11.47 -39.70
CA ARG A 164 9.07 10.63 -39.77
C ARG A 164 9.18 9.43 -38.85
N GLU A 165 10.35 8.80 -38.83
CA GLU A 165 10.65 7.69 -37.91
C GLU A 165 10.53 8.16 -36.45
N MET A 166 11.10 9.30 -36.10
CA MET A 166 10.97 9.90 -34.77
C MET A 166 9.51 10.17 -34.39
N ASN A 167 8.72 10.79 -35.28
CA ASN A 167 7.30 11.08 -35.04
C ASN A 167 6.49 9.78 -34.87
N SER A 168 6.83 8.72 -35.62
CA SER A 168 6.20 7.40 -35.50
C SER A 168 6.48 6.74 -34.14
N LEU A 169 7.70 6.87 -33.62
CA LEU A 169 8.10 6.36 -32.32
C LEU A 169 7.41 7.11 -31.18
N TYR A 170 7.29 8.44 -31.28
CA TYR A 170 6.51 9.21 -30.32
C TYR A 170 5.03 8.84 -30.32
N ARG A 171 4.42 8.59 -31.48
CA ARG A 171 3.04 8.07 -31.54
C ARG A 171 2.91 6.71 -30.86
N LEU A 172 3.88 5.82 -31.05
CA LEU A 172 3.90 4.51 -30.39
C LEU A 172 4.05 4.64 -28.87
N ALA A 173 4.94 5.53 -28.42
CA ALA A 173 5.13 5.83 -27.01
C ALA A 173 3.84 6.41 -26.39
N ASP A 174 3.25 7.43 -27.00
CA ASP A 174 2.02 8.07 -26.52
C ASP A 174 0.83 7.09 -26.49
N LYS A 175 0.72 6.20 -27.49
CA LYS A 175 -0.31 5.15 -27.51
C LYS A 175 -0.11 4.16 -26.36
N SER A 176 1.13 3.73 -26.14
CA SER A 176 1.47 2.81 -25.04
C SER A 176 1.25 3.46 -23.68
N HIS A 177 1.57 4.75 -23.54
CA HIS A 177 1.32 5.54 -22.33
C HIS A 177 -0.18 5.71 -22.07
N ARG A 178 -1.00 6.03 -23.08
CA ARG A 178 -2.46 6.08 -22.90
C ARG A 178 -3.06 4.75 -22.46
N ASN A 179 -2.66 3.66 -23.12
CA ASN A 179 -3.10 2.32 -22.74
C ASN A 179 -2.65 1.95 -21.31
N MET A 180 -1.46 2.40 -20.90
CA MET A 180 -0.95 2.23 -19.54
C MET A 180 -1.82 3.00 -18.54
N LEU A 181 -2.19 4.25 -18.83
CA LEU A 181 -3.09 5.06 -17.98
C LEU A 181 -4.46 4.39 -17.82
N ASP A 182 -5.08 3.96 -18.92
CA ASP A 182 -6.37 3.26 -18.88
C ASP A 182 -6.25 1.93 -18.10
N GLY A 183 -5.08 1.27 -18.16
CA GLY A 183 -4.76 0.08 -17.38
C GLY A 183 -4.64 0.36 -15.89
N VAL A 184 -3.97 1.45 -15.50
CA VAL A 184 -3.81 1.88 -14.10
C VAL A 184 -5.15 2.31 -13.50
N GLU A 185 -5.96 3.06 -14.25
CA GLU A 185 -7.31 3.47 -13.84
C GLU A 185 -8.21 2.25 -13.55
N LYS A 186 -8.09 1.20 -14.38
CA LYS A 186 -8.76 -0.08 -14.13
C LYS A 186 -8.10 -0.90 -13.02
N ALA A 187 -6.80 -0.75 -12.76
CA ALA A 187 -6.09 -1.51 -11.73
C ALA A 187 -6.49 -1.08 -10.31
N GLN A 188 -6.72 0.21 -10.13
CA GLN A 188 -6.94 0.83 -8.82
C GLN A 188 -8.15 0.25 -8.05
N PRO A 189 -9.37 0.19 -8.61
CA PRO A 189 -10.50 -0.43 -7.92
C PRO A 189 -10.30 -1.94 -7.70
N GLN A 190 -9.57 -2.63 -8.58
CA GLN A 190 -9.28 -4.06 -8.46
C GLN A 190 -8.30 -4.30 -7.28
N HIS A 191 -7.29 -3.45 -7.14
CA HIS A 191 -6.35 -3.49 -6.03
C HIS A 191 -7.05 -3.21 -4.69
N GLU A 192 -7.96 -2.24 -4.64
CA GLU A 192 -8.76 -1.96 -3.44
C GLU A 192 -9.63 -3.16 -3.04
N LYS A 193 -10.31 -3.79 -4.01
CA LYS A 193 -11.09 -5.02 -3.78
C LYS A 193 -10.22 -6.16 -3.27
N GLN A 194 -9.05 -6.37 -3.88
CA GLN A 194 -8.09 -7.37 -3.46
C GLN A 194 -7.61 -7.12 -2.02
N LYS A 195 -7.32 -5.86 -1.67
CA LYS A 195 -6.91 -5.48 -0.32
C LYS A 195 -7.99 -5.79 0.70
N LYS A 196 -9.25 -5.42 0.42
CA LYS A 196 -10.40 -5.74 1.29
C LYS A 196 -10.54 -7.25 1.52
N ILE A 197 -10.57 -8.05 0.45
CA ILE A 197 -10.69 -9.52 0.55
C ILE A 197 -9.50 -10.13 1.32
N ARG A 198 -8.29 -9.60 1.14
CA ARG A 198 -7.10 -10.05 1.85
C ARG A 198 -7.18 -9.72 3.35
N ASP A 199 -7.63 -8.52 3.69
CA ASP A 199 -7.77 -8.07 5.07
C ASP A 199 -8.88 -8.87 5.78
N GLU A 200 -10.01 -9.12 5.12
CA GLU A 200 -11.08 -10.01 5.60
C GLU A 200 -10.56 -11.43 5.87
N LEU A 201 -9.85 -12.03 4.92
CA LEU A 201 -9.28 -13.38 5.08
C LEU A 201 -8.27 -13.43 6.24
N ARG A 202 -7.45 -12.38 6.40
CA ARG A 202 -6.51 -12.28 7.52
C ARG A 202 -7.25 -12.22 8.85
N GLU A 203 -8.35 -11.48 8.92
CA GLU A 203 -9.14 -11.35 10.13
C GLU A 203 -9.85 -12.66 10.49
N ILE A 204 -10.44 -13.35 9.51
CA ILE A 204 -11.05 -14.67 9.71
C ILE A 204 -10.04 -15.67 10.24
N ARG A 205 -8.83 -15.71 9.67
CA ARG A 205 -7.75 -16.58 10.16
C ARG A 205 -7.37 -16.27 11.61
N ARG A 206 -7.24 -14.99 11.96
CA ARG A 206 -6.94 -14.57 13.33
C ARG A 206 -8.05 -14.97 14.31
N GLN A 207 -9.31 -14.80 13.91
CA GLN A 207 -10.47 -15.20 14.71
C GLN A 207 -10.51 -16.72 14.90
N LEU A 208 -10.21 -17.47 13.84
CA LEU A 208 -10.12 -18.92 13.85
C LEU A 208 -8.99 -19.41 14.76
N ASP A 209 -7.79 -18.84 14.64
CA ASP A 209 -6.65 -19.16 15.51
C ASP A 209 -6.98 -18.87 16.98
N ARG A 210 -7.61 -17.72 17.25
CA ARG A 210 -8.07 -17.35 18.59
C ARG A 210 -9.17 -18.28 19.10
N ALA A 211 -10.11 -18.69 18.26
CA ALA A 211 -11.16 -19.63 18.63
C ALA A 211 -10.59 -21.01 18.95
N ARG A 212 -9.60 -21.49 18.19
CA ARG A 212 -8.85 -22.73 18.46
C ARG A 212 -8.07 -22.63 19.76
N GLU A 213 -7.39 -21.52 20.00
CA GLU A 213 -6.68 -21.26 21.24
C GLU A 213 -7.65 -21.28 22.44
N LEU A 214 -8.76 -20.54 22.35
CA LEU A 214 -9.81 -20.52 23.38
C LEU A 214 -10.38 -21.91 23.63
N LEU A 215 -10.60 -22.72 22.60
CA LEU A 215 -11.09 -24.08 22.74
C LEU A 215 -10.06 -24.96 23.48
N SER A 216 -8.79 -24.91 23.10
CA SER A 216 -7.73 -25.67 23.80
C SER A 216 -7.49 -25.23 25.25
N GLN A 217 -7.74 -23.95 25.56
CA GLN A 217 -7.69 -23.43 26.92
C GLN A 217 -8.95 -23.79 27.72
N SER A 218 -10.09 -24.00 27.05
CA SER A 218 -11.40 -24.16 27.70
C SER A 218 -11.44 -25.36 28.65
N ASP A 219 -10.82 -26.48 28.30
CA ASP A 219 -10.79 -27.69 29.14
C ASP A 219 -10.04 -27.44 30.45
N LYS A 220 -8.79 -26.96 30.35
CA LYS A 220 -7.96 -26.58 31.51
C LYS A 220 -8.65 -25.51 32.37
N ALA A 221 -9.36 -24.61 31.71
CA ALA A 221 -10.07 -23.51 32.32
C ALA A 221 -11.33 -23.97 33.08
N VAL A 222 -12.02 -25.00 32.60
CA VAL A 222 -13.14 -25.65 33.29
C VAL A 222 -12.62 -26.45 34.48
N GLU A 223 -11.63 -27.31 34.28
CA GLU A 223 -10.98 -28.10 35.34
C GLU A 223 -10.45 -27.22 36.48
N HIS A 224 -9.86 -26.07 36.15
CA HIS A 224 -9.39 -25.10 37.14
C HIS A 224 -10.52 -24.64 38.06
N TRP A 225 -11.67 -24.25 37.51
CA TRP A 225 -12.77 -23.74 38.34
C TRP A 225 -13.56 -24.83 39.04
N GLU A 226 -13.69 -26.02 38.44
CA GLU A 226 -14.24 -27.20 39.12
C GLU A 226 -13.41 -27.52 40.36
N ARG A 227 -12.08 -27.61 40.22
CA ARG A 227 -11.17 -27.84 41.35
C ARG A 227 -11.25 -26.74 42.42
N ARG A 228 -11.49 -25.47 42.04
CA ARG A 228 -11.64 -24.36 42.99
C ARG A 228 -12.98 -24.39 43.73
N LEU A 229 -14.04 -24.84 43.09
CA LEU A 229 -15.32 -25.05 43.75
C LEU A 229 -15.25 -26.23 44.73
N ASP A 230 -14.53 -27.30 44.39
CA ASP A 230 -14.43 -28.49 45.24
C ASP A 230 -13.46 -28.31 46.42
N LYS A 231 -12.28 -27.74 46.17
CA LYS A 231 -11.18 -27.66 47.16
C LYS A 231 -11.06 -26.28 47.82
N GLY A 232 -11.85 -25.31 47.37
CA GLY A 232 -11.85 -23.93 47.87
C GLY A 232 -10.89 -22.97 47.15
N PHE A 233 -11.00 -21.70 47.53
CA PHE A 233 -10.33 -20.56 46.86
C PHE A 233 -8.96 -20.18 47.46
N GLY A 234 -8.55 -20.86 48.53
CA GLY A 234 -7.29 -20.63 49.22
C GLY A 234 -6.06 -21.15 48.46
N GLU A 235 -4.93 -21.18 49.14
CA GLU A 235 -3.69 -21.74 48.61
C GLU A 235 -3.80 -23.27 48.55
N LEU A 236 -3.61 -23.84 47.36
CA LEU A 236 -3.96 -25.23 47.06
C LEU A 236 -2.75 -26.14 46.77
N GLY A 237 -1.52 -25.61 46.86
CA GLY A 237 -0.32 -26.28 46.37
C GLY A 237 -0.31 -26.41 44.83
N ASP A 238 0.78 -26.89 44.24
CA ASP A 238 0.95 -27.13 42.79
C ASP A 238 0.88 -25.89 41.86
N GLY A 239 1.24 -24.70 42.35
CA GLY A 239 1.21 -23.46 41.56
C GLY A 239 -0.14 -22.74 41.55
N PHE A 240 -1.11 -23.20 42.33
CA PHE A 240 -2.41 -22.54 42.53
C PHE A 240 -2.37 -21.58 43.73
N LYS A 241 -2.15 -20.29 43.46
CA LYS A 241 -2.12 -19.21 44.46
C LYS A 241 -3.49 -18.97 45.11
N ASP A 242 -3.50 -18.38 46.31
CA ASP A 242 -4.71 -17.92 46.99
C ASP A 242 -5.37 -16.76 46.22
N LEU A 243 -6.59 -17.01 45.72
CA LEU A 243 -7.36 -16.05 44.93
C LEU A 243 -7.99 -14.95 45.80
N LEU A 244 -8.21 -15.22 47.08
CA LEU A 244 -8.83 -14.28 48.03
C LEU A 244 -7.78 -13.46 48.79
N SER A 245 -6.49 -13.72 48.58
CA SER A 245 -5.39 -13.00 49.23
C SER A 245 -5.46 -11.48 49.06
N ALA A 246 -5.87 -10.99 47.89
CA ALA A 246 -6.05 -9.56 47.64
C ALA A 246 -7.27 -8.99 48.38
N GLN A 247 -8.37 -9.75 48.45
CA GLN A 247 -9.57 -9.35 49.19
C GLN A 247 -9.27 -9.26 50.69
N ARG A 248 -8.56 -10.25 51.26
CA ARG A 248 -8.14 -10.24 52.67
C ARG A 248 -7.25 -9.06 52.99
N LYS A 249 -6.25 -8.78 52.14
CA LYS A 249 -5.37 -7.60 52.30
C LYS A 249 -6.14 -6.28 52.36
N VAL A 250 -7.16 -6.11 51.52
CA VAL A 250 -8.00 -4.91 51.54
C VAL A 250 -8.88 -4.87 52.78
N ALA A 251 -9.45 -6.01 53.18
CA ALA A 251 -10.25 -6.11 54.41
C ALA A 251 -9.45 -5.80 55.68
N GLU A 252 -8.16 -6.16 55.70
CA GLU A 252 -7.19 -5.83 56.77
C GLU A 252 -6.74 -4.36 56.75
N GLY A 253 -7.25 -3.54 55.82
CA GLY A 253 -6.94 -2.12 55.69
C GLY A 253 -5.73 -1.81 54.80
N GLY A 254 -5.21 -2.79 54.05
CA GLY A 254 -4.11 -2.63 53.12
C GLY A 254 -4.53 -2.05 51.74
N ASP A 255 -3.53 -1.62 50.96
CA ASP A 255 -3.73 -1.06 49.62
C ASP A 255 -4.34 -2.08 48.64
N SER A 256 -5.30 -1.63 47.83
CA SER A 256 -5.85 -2.46 46.74
C SER A 256 -4.81 -2.69 45.64
N SER A 257 -4.87 -3.85 44.99
CA SER A 257 -3.96 -4.21 43.87
C SER A 257 -4.10 -3.29 42.65
N PHE A 258 -5.21 -2.54 42.56
CA PHE A 258 -5.47 -1.56 41.51
C PHE A 258 -4.98 -0.15 41.87
N ALA A 259 -4.62 0.11 43.14
CA ALA A 259 -3.99 1.35 43.53
C ALA A 259 -2.63 1.43 42.83
N ARG A 260 -2.53 2.26 41.78
CA ARG A 260 -1.25 2.57 41.14
C ARG A 260 -0.29 3.05 42.22
N LYS A 261 0.65 2.19 42.63
CA LYS A 261 1.82 2.63 43.39
C LYS A 261 2.41 3.78 42.60
N LYS A 262 2.33 5.01 43.13
CA LYS A 262 3.09 6.16 42.63
C LYS A 262 4.56 5.82 42.84
N THR A 263 5.15 5.06 41.92
CA THR A 263 6.59 4.88 41.85
C THR A 263 7.14 6.27 41.60
N SER A 264 7.77 6.85 42.62
CA SER A 264 8.39 8.15 42.54
C SER A 264 9.50 8.08 41.48
N SER A 265 9.23 8.64 40.30
CA SER A 265 10.17 8.78 39.17
C SER A 265 11.34 9.72 39.47
N LYS A 266 11.73 9.90 40.74
CA LYS A 266 12.78 10.82 41.19
C LYS A 266 14.21 10.27 41.05
N LYS A 267 14.43 9.01 40.65
CA LYS A 267 15.80 8.45 40.57
C LYS A 267 16.52 8.60 39.23
N THR A 268 15.86 8.92 38.13
CA THR A 268 16.52 9.01 36.80
C THR A 268 16.95 10.42 36.37
N LYS A 269 16.59 11.48 37.10
CA LYS A 269 17.03 12.85 36.77
C LYS A 269 18.38 13.25 37.39
N LYS A 270 18.93 12.46 38.33
CA LYS A 270 20.22 12.78 38.98
C LYS A 270 21.45 12.31 38.18
N SER A 271 21.31 11.34 37.27
CA SER A 271 22.46 10.83 36.49
C SER A 271 22.77 11.62 35.21
N LEU A 272 21.79 12.38 34.68
CA LEU A 272 21.99 13.20 33.47
C LEU A 272 22.66 14.56 33.75
N ASN A 273 22.57 15.07 34.99
CA ASN A 273 23.19 16.35 35.35
C ASN A 273 24.67 16.25 35.74
N ASN A 274 25.18 15.06 36.07
CA ASN A 274 26.61 14.89 36.38
C ASN A 274 27.48 14.70 35.12
N LYS A 275 26.92 14.19 34.01
CA LYS A 275 27.68 14.01 32.76
C LYS A 275 27.94 15.30 31.98
N LYS A 276 27.22 16.38 32.25
CA LYS A 276 27.39 17.68 31.57
C LYS A 276 28.43 18.60 32.24
N LYS A 277 29.00 18.21 33.38
CA LYS A 277 30.01 19.02 34.10
C LYS A 277 31.45 18.52 33.93
N GLU A 278 31.66 17.39 33.26
CA GLU A 278 33.01 16.81 33.03
C GLU A 278 33.52 17.05 31.59
N GLU A 279 32.78 17.77 30.74
CA GLU A 279 33.21 18.12 29.36
C GLU A 279 33.63 19.60 29.22
N GLU A 280 33.70 20.37 30.31
CA GLU A 280 34.10 21.80 30.32
C GLU A 280 35.30 22.14 31.24
N GLU A 281 36.09 21.14 31.68
CA GLU A 281 37.41 21.35 32.30
C GLU A 281 38.55 20.72 31.50
#